data_AF-A0A7M3ZQ44-F1
#
_entry.id   AF-A0A7M3ZQ44-F1
#
_cell.length_a   1.000
_cell.length_b   1.000
_cell.length_c   1.000
_cell.angle_alpha   90.00
_cell.angle_beta   90.00
_cell.angle_gamma   90.00
#
_symmetry.space_group_name_H-M   'P 1'
#
loop_
_entity.id
_entity.type
_entity.pdbx_description
1 polymer ?
#
loop_
_entity_poly.entity_id
_entity_poly.type
_entity_poly.pdbx_seq_one_letter_code
_entity_poly.pdbx_strand_id
1 'polypeptide(L)'
;DETTALHAESVLRKVGAAVRALHRVATTHGDLSSNNILIDGEDVHLIDFGLASVEYDVERFGIDLHVLDEILGASHPQWEGAIDWVVAGYMAAEEAFGPPPVLQGGAVPTAREVHTRLEDIRTRVRYHG
;
A
#
# COMPACT_ATOMS: atom_id res chain seq x y z
N ASP A 1 6.19 19.51 -14.23
CA ASP A 1 5.02 20.15 -14.87
C ASP A 1 3.82 19.22 -14.72
N GLU A 2 2.65 19.56 -15.27
CA GLU A 2 1.42 18.75 -15.17
C GLU A 2 1.60 17.29 -15.62
N THR A 3 2.42 17.06 -16.64
CA THR A 3 2.76 15.72 -17.16
C THR A 3 3.48 14.87 -16.11
N THR A 4 4.36 15.50 -15.31
CA THR A 4 5.08 14.82 -14.23
C THR A 4 4.14 14.38 -13.11
N ALA A 5 3.15 15.21 -12.76
CA ALA A 5 2.18 14.90 -11.73
C ALA A 5 1.25 13.75 -12.14
N LEU A 6 0.75 13.77 -13.37
CA LEU A 6 -0.07 12.69 -13.93
C LEU A 6 0.70 11.36 -13.98
N HIS A 7 2.00 11.42 -14.32
CA HIS A 7 2.84 10.23 -14.32
C HIS A 7 3.07 9.68 -12.91
N ALA A 8 3.36 10.55 -11.94
CA ALA A 8 3.53 10.16 -10.54
C ALA A 8 2.25 9.54 -9.95
N GLU A 9 1.09 10.14 -10.22
CA GLU A 9 -0.20 9.58 -9.82
C GLU A 9 -0.43 8.20 -10.44
N SER A 10 -0.16 8.06 -11.74
CA SER A 10 -0.31 6.78 -12.45
C SER A 10 0.56 5.68 -11.83
N VAL A 11 1.84 5.98 -11.57
CA VAL A 11 2.78 5.05 -10.94
C VAL A 11 2.33 4.69 -9.52
N LEU A 12 1.94 5.66 -8.70
CA LEU A 12 1.54 5.41 -7.32
C LEU A 12 0.25 4.59 -7.22
N ARG A 13 -0.70 4.78 -8.15
CA ARG A 13 -1.85 3.87 -8.28
C ARG A 13 -1.42 2.43 -8.57
N LYS A 14 -0.41 2.23 -9.43
CA LYS A 14 0.12 0.90 -9.73
C LYS A 14 0.87 0.29 -8.53
N VAL A 15 1.59 1.10 -7.75
CA VAL A 15 2.15 0.69 -6.45
C VAL A 15 1.04 0.18 -5.53
N GLY A 16 -0.04 0.94 -5.38
CA GLY A 16 -1.20 0.51 -4.60
C GLY A 16 -1.77 -0.83 -5.06
N ALA A 17 -1.90 -1.02 -6.38
CA ALA A 17 -2.37 -2.28 -6.94
C ALA A 17 -1.42 -3.47 -6.66
N ALA A 18 -0.11 -3.26 -6.77
CA ALA A 18 0.90 -4.26 -6.45
C ALA A 18 0.87 -4.65 -4.96
N VAL A 19 0.76 -3.68 -4.07
CA VAL A 19 0.61 -3.92 -2.62
C VAL A 19 -0.69 -4.66 -2.32
N ARG A 20 -1.81 -4.33 -2.99
CA ARG A 20 -3.05 -5.10 -2.82
C ARG A 20 -2.90 -6.54 -3.26
N ALA A 21 -2.24 -6.78 -4.39
CA ALA A 21 -2.00 -8.13 -4.88
C ALA A 21 -1.21 -8.97 -3.85
N LEU A 22 -0.21 -8.38 -3.21
CA LEU A 22 0.54 -9.01 -2.11
C LEU A 22 -0.36 -9.28 -0.89
N HIS A 23 -1.12 -8.29 -0.43
CA HIS A 23 -2.00 -8.44 0.73
C HIS A 23 -3.09 -9.49 0.51
N ARG A 24 -3.59 -9.65 -0.73
CA ARG A 24 -4.62 -10.66 -1.09
C ARG A 24 -4.14 -12.10 -0.93
N VAL A 25 -2.84 -12.34 -0.95
CA VAL A 25 -2.25 -13.65 -0.65
C VAL A 25 -1.85 -13.78 0.83
N ALA A 26 -2.51 -13.03 1.70
CA ALA A 26 -2.26 -12.97 3.15
C ALA A 26 -0.81 -12.64 3.49
N THR A 27 -0.15 -11.77 2.72
CA THR A 27 1.27 -11.44 2.95
C THR A 27 1.44 -9.94 3.15
N THR A 28 2.17 -9.53 4.18
CA THR A 28 2.73 -8.18 4.31
C THR A 28 4.18 -8.18 3.88
N HIS A 29 4.67 -7.08 3.33
CA HIS A 29 6.07 -6.94 2.95
C HIS A 29 6.97 -6.74 4.16
N GLY A 30 6.52 -5.93 5.13
CA GLY A 30 7.26 -5.63 6.36
C GLY A 30 8.36 -4.55 6.22
N ASP A 31 8.60 -4.06 5.00
CA ASP A 31 9.54 -2.98 4.68
C ASP A 31 9.19 -2.31 3.34
N LEU A 32 7.98 -1.74 3.22
CA LEU A 32 7.55 -1.02 2.01
C LEU A 32 8.21 0.36 1.88
N SER A 33 9.53 0.37 1.70
CA SER A 33 10.28 1.58 1.33
C SER A 33 10.25 1.83 -0.16
N SER A 34 10.46 3.10 -0.58
CA SER A 34 10.56 3.44 -2.00
C SER A 34 11.72 2.74 -2.71
N ASN A 35 12.76 2.31 -1.98
CA ASN A 35 13.89 1.57 -2.54
C ASN A 35 13.55 0.10 -2.82
N ASN A 36 12.49 -0.42 -2.19
CA ASN A 36 11.98 -1.77 -2.40
C ASN A 36 10.88 -1.83 -3.48
N ILE A 37 10.72 -0.73 -4.22
CA ILE A 37 9.76 -0.60 -5.32
C ILE A 37 10.56 -0.28 -6.58
N LEU A 38 10.59 -1.22 -7.53
CA LEU A 38 11.18 -1.01 -8.84
C LEU A 38 10.10 -0.63 -9.85
N ILE A 39 10.39 0.39 -10.64
CA ILE A 39 9.53 0.85 -11.73
C ILE A 39 10.26 0.57 -13.04
N ASP A 40 9.66 -0.26 -13.90
CA ASP A 40 10.16 -0.54 -15.24
C ASP A 40 9.13 -0.07 -16.27
N GLY A 41 9.34 1.13 -16.79
CA GLY A 41 8.38 1.82 -17.65
C GLY A 41 7.04 2.03 -16.93
N GLU A 42 6.08 1.17 -17.25
CA GLU A 42 4.74 1.20 -16.68
C GLU A 42 4.50 0.12 -15.62
N ASP A 43 5.43 -0.82 -15.45
CA ASP A 43 5.30 -1.92 -14.51
C ASP A 43 5.90 -1.57 -13.14
N VAL A 44 5.28 -2.10 -12.08
CA VAL A 44 5.72 -1.93 -10.71
C VAL A 44 6.02 -3.30 -10.10
N HIS A 45 7.22 -3.43 -9.55
CA HIS A 45 7.68 -4.65 -8.88
C HIS A 45 8.06 -4.34 -7.44
N LEU A 46 7.52 -5.12 -6.51
CA LEU A 46 7.98 -5.13 -5.13
C LEU A 46 9.16 -6.11 -5.01
N ILE A 47 10.21 -5.70 -4.31
CA ILE A 47 11.43 -6.49 -4.13
C ILE A 47 11.84 -6.54 -2.65
N ASP A 48 12.75 -7.45 -2.32
CA ASP A 48 13.26 -7.63 -0.95
C ASP A 48 12.18 -8.01 0.08
N PHE A 49 11.68 -9.25 -0.07
CA PHE A 49 10.73 -9.86 0.87
C PHE A 49 11.41 -10.45 2.12
N GLY A 50 12.60 -9.95 2.51
CA GLY A 50 13.36 -10.49 3.65
C GLY A 50 12.63 -10.41 5.00
N LEU A 51 11.70 -9.45 5.14
CA LEU A 51 10.86 -9.26 6.33
C LEU A 51 9.38 -9.62 6.10
N ALA A 52 9.06 -10.21 4.94
CA ALA A 52 7.68 -10.55 4.61
C ALA A 52 7.14 -11.64 5.54
N SER A 53 5.87 -11.51 5.91
CA SER A 53 5.19 -12.46 6.79
C SER A 53 3.78 -12.75 6.30
N VAL A 54 3.33 -13.98 6.59
CA VAL A 54 1.93 -14.36 6.37
C VAL A 54 1.08 -13.79 7.50
N GLU A 55 0.06 -13.00 7.16
CA GLU A 55 -0.75 -12.25 8.10
C GLU A 55 -2.24 -12.34 7.77
N TYR A 56 -3.06 -12.26 8.82
CA TYR A 56 -4.52 -12.17 8.72
C TYR A 56 -5.07 -11.02 9.57
N ASP A 57 -4.21 -10.35 10.35
CA ASP A 57 -4.56 -9.19 11.14
C ASP A 57 -4.56 -7.94 10.26
N VAL A 58 -5.68 -7.23 10.22
CA VAL A 58 -5.84 -5.95 9.54
C VAL A 58 -4.81 -4.92 10.01
N GLU A 59 -4.35 -5.00 11.27
CA GLU A 59 -3.30 -4.17 11.83
C GLU A 59 -2.04 -4.18 10.97
N ARG A 60 -1.57 -5.37 10.61
CA ARG A 60 -0.28 -5.57 9.93
C ARG A 60 -0.30 -4.99 8.52
N PHE A 61 -1.41 -5.19 7.80
CA PHE A 61 -1.61 -4.58 6.49
C PHE A 61 -1.74 -3.06 6.55
N GLY A 62 -2.38 -2.53 7.59
CA GLY A 62 -2.47 -1.09 7.83
C GLY A 62 -1.11 -0.47 8.13
N ILE A 63 -0.27 -1.15 8.91
CA ILE A 63 1.11 -0.73 9.19
C ILE A 63 1.95 -0.71 7.91
N ASP A 64 1.82 -1.70 7.03
CA ASP A 64 2.59 -1.76 5.77
C ASP A 64 2.30 -0.53 4.88
N LEU A 65 1.02 -0.16 4.73
CA LEU A 65 0.63 1.06 4.01
C LEU A 65 1.07 2.34 4.73
N HIS A 66 1.06 2.35 6.07
CA HIS A 66 1.49 3.51 6.84
C HIS A 66 3.01 3.75 6.71
N VAL A 67 3.82 2.69 6.67
CA VAL A 67 5.27 2.82 6.40
C VAL A 67 5.49 3.49 5.05
N LEU A 68 4.73 3.09 4.02
CA LEU A 68 4.80 3.72 2.71
C LEU A 68 4.36 5.20 2.75
N ASP A 69 3.30 5.56 3.50
CA ASP A 69 2.86 6.96 3.70
C ASP A 69 3.98 7.83 4.27
N GLU A 70 4.62 7.38 5.36
CA GLU A 70 5.72 8.10 6.00
C GLU A 70 6.92 8.29 5.05
N ILE A 71 7.26 7.25 4.29
CA ILE A 71 8.40 7.29 3.35
C ILE A 71 8.11 8.21 2.18
N LEU A 72 6.89 8.22 1.65
CA LEU A 72 6.46 9.16 0.62
C LEU A 72 6.49 10.59 1.14
N GLY A 73 5.96 10.85 2.35
CA GLY A 73 6.00 12.17 2.98
C GLY A 73 7.41 12.69 3.24
N ALA A 74 8.33 11.82 3.67
CA ALA A 74 9.70 12.20 3.97
C ALA A 74 10.59 12.36 2.72
N SER A 75 10.47 11.43 1.76
CA SER A 75 11.38 11.36 0.61
C SER A 75 10.87 12.07 -0.63
N HIS A 76 9.55 12.27 -0.74
CA HIS A 76 8.89 12.88 -1.89
C HIS A 76 7.86 13.95 -1.49
N PRO A 77 8.23 14.96 -0.68
CA PRO A 77 7.29 15.95 -0.14
C PRO A 77 6.62 16.83 -1.21
N GLN A 78 7.13 16.86 -2.44
CA GLN A 78 6.51 17.56 -3.57
C GLN A 78 5.18 16.94 -4.03
N TRP A 79 4.91 15.69 -3.65
CA TRP A 79 3.67 14.98 -3.96
C TRP A 79 2.78 14.93 -2.71
N GLU A 80 2.24 16.09 -2.32
CA GLU A 80 1.28 16.17 -1.22
C GLU A 80 0.07 15.26 -1.50
N GLY A 81 -0.28 14.40 -0.54
CA GLY A 81 -1.37 13.43 -0.71
C GLY A 81 -1.00 12.22 -1.58
N ALA A 82 0.28 11.95 -1.84
CA ALA A 82 0.72 10.78 -2.63
C ALA A 82 0.12 9.44 -2.14
N ILE A 83 -0.06 9.29 -0.83
CA ILE A 83 -0.70 8.11 -0.25
C ILE A 83 -2.14 7.90 -0.74
N ASP A 84 -2.88 8.96 -1.05
CA ASP A 84 -4.25 8.86 -1.53
C ASP A 84 -4.30 8.21 -2.92
N TRP A 85 -3.29 8.45 -3.76
CA TRP A 85 -3.14 7.78 -5.05
C TRP A 85 -2.80 6.29 -4.90
N VAL A 86 -1.95 5.95 -3.93
CA VAL A 86 -1.67 4.55 -3.57
C VAL A 86 -2.94 3.86 -3.08
N VAL A 87 -3.67 4.47 -2.16
CA VAL A 87 -4.94 3.94 -1.64
C VAL A 87 -5.96 3.76 -2.77
N ALA A 88 -6.08 4.72 -3.68
CA ALA A 88 -6.99 4.61 -4.83
C ALA A 88 -6.67 3.39 -5.70
N GLY A 89 -5.38 3.15 -5.98
CA GLY A 89 -4.93 1.97 -6.71
C GLY A 89 -5.15 0.66 -5.95
N TYR A 90 -4.89 0.67 -4.63
CA TYR A 90 -5.09 -0.46 -3.74
C TYR A 90 -6.57 -0.90 -3.68
N MET A 91 -7.50 0.06 -3.63
CA MET A 91 -8.94 -0.18 -3.67
C MET A 91 -9.40 -0.69 -5.05
N ALA A 92 -8.97 -0.03 -6.13
CA ALA A 92 -9.33 -0.42 -7.49
C ALA A 92 -8.86 -1.84 -7.86
N ALA A 93 -7.70 -2.25 -7.35
CA ALA A 93 -7.21 -3.62 -7.54
C ALA A 93 -8.13 -4.66 -6.90
N GLU A 94 -8.70 -4.40 -5.71
CA GLU A 94 -9.69 -5.30 -5.13
C GLU A 94 -10.96 -5.37 -5.97
N GLU A 95 -11.46 -4.25 -6.48
CA GLU A 95 -12.63 -4.26 -7.37
C GLU A 95 -12.36 -5.09 -8.64
N ALA A 96 -11.16 -4.97 -9.22
CA ALA A 96 -10.76 -5.73 -10.40
C ALA A 96 -10.62 -7.23 -10.14
N PHE A 97 -10.10 -7.62 -8.97
CA PHE A 97 -9.91 -9.04 -8.63
C PHE A 97 -11.12 -9.70 -7.97
N GLY A 98 -12.09 -8.91 -7.52
CA GLY A 98 -13.19 -9.36 -6.68
C GLY A 98 -12.80 -9.55 -5.21
N PRO A 99 -13.74 -10.04 -4.38
CA PRO A 99 -13.54 -10.14 -2.93
C PRO A 99 -12.27 -10.95 -2.58
N PRO A 100 -11.63 -10.65 -1.45
CA PRO A 100 -10.43 -11.35 -1.03
C PRO A 100 -10.74 -12.84 -0.78
N PRO A 101 -9.81 -13.75 -1.11
CA PRO A 101 -10.00 -15.16 -0.89
C PRO A 101 -10.00 -15.48 0.61
N VAL A 102 -10.66 -16.59 0.96
CA VAL A 102 -10.43 -17.27 2.24
C VAL A 102 -9.30 -18.25 2.03
N LEU A 103 -8.21 -18.08 2.77
CA LEU A 103 -7.03 -18.93 2.72
C LEU A 103 -6.99 -19.86 3.94
N GLN A 104 -6.02 -20.77 4.00
CA GLN A 104 -5.93 -21.77 5.07
C GLN A 104 -5.90 -21.15 6.47
N GLY A 105 -5.33 -19.95 6.64
CA GLY A 105 -5.27 -19.25 7.92
C GLY A 105 -6.45 -18.31 8.22
N GLY A 106 -7.40 -18.15 7.29
CA GLY A 106 -8.60 -17.34 7.50
C GLY A 106 -8.99 -16.46 6.32
N ALA A 107 -10.00 -15.63 6.55
CA ALA A 107 -10.40 -14.59 5.60
C ALA A 107 -9.34 -13.48 5.58
N VAL A 108 -8.88 -13.10 4.39
CA VAL A 108 -7.98 -11.96 4.23
C VAL A 108 -8.78 -10.67 4.37
N PRO A 109 -8.29 -9.67 5.13
CA PRO A 109 -8.95 -8.38 5.24
C PRO A 109 -9.22 -7.74 3.87
N THR A 110 -10.39 -7.13 3.74
CA THR A 110 -10.78 -6.35 2.57
C THR A 110 -9.92 -5.09 2.46
N ALA A 111 -9.79 -4.56 1.25
CA ALA A 111 -9.09 -3.32 1.02
C ALA A 111 -9.68 -2.16 1.83
N ARG A 112 -11.02 -2.15 1.99
CA ARG A 112 -11.73 -1.16 2.80
C ARG A 112 -11.35 -1.24 4.28
N GLU A 113 -11.30 -2.45 4.86
CA GLU A 113 -10.89 -2.62 6.26
C GLU A 113 -9.45 -2.17 6.48
N VAL A 114 -8.54 -2.52 5.56
CA VAL A 114 -7.14 -2.08 5.63
C VAL A 114 -7.02 -0.55 5.51
N HIS A 115 -7.78 0.08 4.60
CA HIS A 115 -7.82 1.53 4.47
C HIS A 115 -8.35 2.21 5.73
N THR A 116 -9.45 1.73 6.31
CA THR A 116 -9.94 2.23 7.60
C THR A 116 -8.87 2.12 8.68
N ARG A 117 -8.13 0.99 8.70
CA ARG A 117 -7.06 0.81 9.68
C ARG A 117 -5.88 1.76 9.46
N LEU A 118 -5.50 2.03 8.22
CA LEU A 118 -4.50 3.04 7.88
C LEU A 118 -4.89 4.41 8.48
N GLU A 119 -6.13 4.87 8.26
CA GLU A 119 -6.60 6.15 8.80
C GLU A 119 -6.58 6.19 10.34
N ASP A 120 -6.95 5.10 11.00
CA ASP A 120 -6.84 4.99 12.46
C ASP A 120 -5.39 5.09 12.95
N ILE A 121 -4.42 4.53 12.22
CA ILE A 121 -3.00 4.61 12.57
C ILE A 121 -2.53 6.07 12.40
N ARG A 122 -2.84 6.70 11.26
CA ARG A 122 -2.47 8.10 10.95
C ARG A 122 -3.02 9.11 11.96
N THR A 123 -4.20 8.86 12.52
CA THR A 123 -4.79 9.73 13.54
C THR A 123 -4.09 9.55 14.89
N ARG A 124 -3.79 8.32 15.32
CA ARG A 124 -3.12 8.05 16.60
C ARG A 124 -1.72 8.65 16.70
N VAL A 125 -0.95 8.60 15.61
CA VAL A 125 0.41 9.16 15.55
C VAL A 125 0.39 10.70 15.67
N ARG A 126 -0.61 11.37 15.10
CA ARG A 126 -0.75 12.84 15.16
C ARG A 126 -1.12 13.41 16.54
N TYR A 127 -1.72 12.62 17.43
CA TYR A 127 -2.12 13.08 18.78
C TYR A 127 -1.07 12.79 19.88
N HIS A 128 0.03 12.10 19.55
CA HIS A 128 1.10 11.76 20.51
C HIS A 128 2.47 12.36 20.12
N GLY A 129 2.50 13.33 19.19
CA GLY A 129 3.68 14.11 18.80
C GLY A 129 3.75 15.47 19.47
#